data_AF-A0A162NBF4-F1
#
_entry.id   AF-A0A162NBF4-F1
#
_cell.length_a   1.000
_cell.length_b   1.000
_cell.length_c   1.000
_cell.angle_alpha   90.00
_cell.angle_beta   90.00
_cell.angle_gamma   90.00
#
_symmetry.space_group_name_H-M   'P 1'
#
loop_
_entity.id
_entity.type
_entity.pdbx_description
1 polymer ?
#
loop_
_entity_poly.entity_id
_entity_poly.type
_entity_poly.pdbx_seq_one_letter_code
_entity_poly.pdbx_strand_id
1 'polypeptide(L)'
;NLPRNERYKPENTLLVGSMPGPKEPKSEEINHYLWPMVDDLIRLYEGLAIPTFECPSGVRVRAALMMVTCDIPAARKTSGFTSHNSTCACYKCNRHFPRLENGVNVDFCGFDFSWWVLCDGVENRLHAEEWESASTPSERHRLEVENGVRWSQLHRLGYLDLVRGTIIDPMHNLFLG
;
A
#
# COMPACT_ATOMS: atom_id res chain seq x y z
N ASN A 1 -14.17 0.11 -17.22
CA ASN A 1 -13.27 -1.04 -17.00
C ASN A 1 -13.23 -1.90 -18.24
N LEU A 2 -12.03 -2.19 -18.75
CA LEU A 2 -11.85 -3.06 -19.91
C LEU A 2 -12.20 -4.53 -19.58
N PRO A 3 -12.68 -5.31 -20.58
CA PRO A 3 -12.85 -6.76 -20.47
C PRO A 3 -11.58 -7.48 -20.01
N ARG A 4 -11.73 -8.66 -19.39
CA ARG A 4 -10.61 -9.43 -18.81
C ARG A 4 -9.52 -9.77 -19.83
N ASN A 5 -9.91 -10.09 -21.06
CA ASN A 5 -9.01 -10.41 -22.18
C ASN A 5 -8.27 -9.17 -22.72
N GLU A 6 -8.68 -7.96 -22.37
CA GLU A 6 -8.11 -6.71 -22.88
C GLU A 6 -7.27 -5.98 -21.84
N ARG A 7 -7.67 -6.01 -20.56
CA ARG A 7 -7.10 -5.16 -19.50
C ARG A 7 -5.59 -5.31 -19.32
N TYR A 8 -5.04 -6.51 -19.50
CA TYR A 8 -3.61 -6.78 -19.29
C TYR A 8 -2.79 -6.75 -20.57
N LYS A 9 -3.38 -6.33 -21.70
CA LYS A 9 -2.62 -6.17 -22.93
C LYS A 9 -1.67 -4.98 -22.83
N PRO A 10 -0.48 -5.04 -23.47
CA PRO A 10 0.49 -3.94 -23.44
C PRO A 10 -0.11 -2.59 -23.86
N GLU A 11 -0.99 -2.57 -24.86
CA GLU A 11 -1.65 -1.34 -25.34
C GLU A 11 -2.59 -0.68 -24.31
N ASN A 12 -3.02 -1.42 -23.28
CA ASN A 12 -3.88 -0.94 -22.20
C ASN A 12 -3.12 -0.77 -20.87
N THR A 13 -1.79 -0.96 -20.89
CA THR A 13 -0.93 -0.86 -19.71
C THR A 13 0.01 0.33 -19.84
N LEU A 14 -0.03 1.23 -18.87
CA LEU A 14 0.83 2.41 -18.85
C LEU A 14 1.91 2.23 -17.78
N LEU A 15 3.18 2.34 -18.18
CA LEU A 15 4.30 2.38 -17.24
C LEU A 15 4.39 3.79 -16.64
N VAL A 16 4.10 3.90 -15.34
CA VAL A 16 4.10 5.18 -14.61
C VAL A 16 5.44 5.51 -13.94
N GLY A 17 6.31 4.53 -13.77
CA GLY A 17 7.60 4.72 -13.11
C GLY A 17 8.47 3.48 -13.17
N SER A 18 9.78 3.67 -12.98
CA SER A 18 10.77 2.60 -12.91
C SER A 18 11.75 2.89 -11.78
N MET A 19 11.99 1.90 -10.93
CA MET A 19 12.96 1.99 -9.83
C MET A 19 14.28 1.35 -10.28
N PRO A 20 15.40 2.09 -10.30
CA PRO A 20 16.67 1.55 -10.74
C PRO A 20 17.19 0.49 -9.75
N GLY A 21 17.74 -0.60 -10.28
CA GLY A 21 18.47 -1.61 -9.50
C GLY A 21 19.89 -1.15 -9.12
N PRO A 22 20.72 -2.01 -8.49
CA PRO A 22 20.54 -3.47 -8.34
C PRO A 22 19.84 -3.89 -7.04
N LYS A 23 19.64 -2.98 -6.09
CA LYS A 23 19.00 -3.26 -4.81
C LYS A 23 17.61 -2.66 -4.77
N GLU A 24 16.70 -3.37 -4.11
CA GLU A 24 15.37 -2.86 -3.85
C GLU A 24 15.43 -1.64 -2.91
N PRO A 25 14.60 -0.61 -3.11
CA PRO A 25 14.52 0.53 -2.20
C PRO A 25 14.20 0.08 -0.77
N LYS A 26 14.78 0.79 0.20
CA LYS A 26 14.37 0.66 1.60
C LYS A 26 12.94 1.17 1.78
N SER A 27 12.29 0.79 2.89
CA SER A 27 10.89 1.08 3.15
C SER A 27 10.52 2.56 2.99
N GLU A 28 11.38 3.49 3.43
CA GLU A 28 11.10 4.92 3.31
C GLU A 28 11.47 5.48 1.92
N GLU A 29 12.48 4.91 1.26
CA GLU A 29 12.97 5.37 -0.05
C GLU A 29 11.93 5.17 -1.15
N ILE A 30 11.05 4.16 -1.02
CA ILE A 30 9.96 3.93 -1.97
C ILE A 30 9.03 5.14 -2.11
N ASN A 31 8.89 5.93 -1.04
CA ASN A 31 8.05 7.12 -1.04
C ASN A 31 8.58 8.19 -2.00
N HIS A 32 9.89 8.27 -2.24
CA HIS A 32 10.44 9.20 -3.24
C HIS A 32 9.99 8.85 -4.67
N TYR A 33 9.77 7.56 -4.95
CA TYR A 33 9.30 7.10 -6.25
C TYR A 33 7.78 7.22 -6.41
N LEU A 34 7.03 7.02 -5.32
CA LEU A 34 5.57 7.14 -5.33
C LEU A 34 5.11 8.60 -5.36
N TRP A 35 5.92 9.53 -4.83
CA TRP A 35 5.54 10.94 -4.67
C TRP A 35 5.05 11.62 -5.96
N PRO A 36 5.76 11.57 -7.11
CA PRO A 36 5.29 12.20 -8.35
C PRO A 36 3.96 11.61 -8.85
N MET A 37 3.83 10.28 -8.81
CA MET A 37 2.60 9.59 -9.23
C MET A 37 1.42 9.98 -8.36
N VAL A 38 1.62 10.10 -7.04
CA VAL A 38 0.57 10.50 -6.10
C VAL A 38 0.14 11.94 -6.34
N ASP A 39 1.07 12.87 -6.60
CA ASP A 39 0.74 14.25 -6.95
C ASP A 39 -0.16 14.34 -8.19
N ASP A 40 0.15 13.56 -9.23
CA ASP A 40 -0.67 13.49 -10.44
C ASP A 40 -2.04 12.86 -10.17
N LEU A 41 -2.10 11.80 -9.36
CA LEU A 41 -3.36 11.16 -8.97
C LEU A 41 -4.28 12.07 -8.17
N ILE A 42 -3.73 12.95 -7.32
CA ILE A 42 -4.52 13.94 -6.58
C ILE A 42 -5.17 14.93 -7.56
N ARG A 43 -4.38 15.47 -8.50
CA ARG A 43 -4.88 16.39 -9.55
C ARG A 43 -5.93 15.72 -10.45
N LEU A 44 -5.67 14.48 -10.85
CA LEU A 44 -6.60 13.71 -11.67
C LEU A 44 -7.89 13.35 -10.91
N TYR A 45 -7.85 13.18 -9.60
CA TYR A 45 -9.04 12.91 -8.81
C TYR A 45 -10.00 14.12 -8.79
N GLU A 46 -9.47 15.33 -8.66
CA GLU A 46 -10.21 16.60 -8.80
C GLU A 46 -10.70 16.82 -10.24
N GLY A 47 -9.88 16.40 -11.19
CA GLY A 47 -10.13 16.41 -12.62
C GLY A 47 -9.37 17.51 -13.34
N LEU A 48 -8.66 17.11 -14.39
CA LEU A 48 -7.79 17.97 -15.17
C LEU A 48 -8.37 18.17 -16.58
N ALA A 49 -8.31 19.40 -17.10
CA ALA A 49 -8.60 19.65 -18.51
C ALA A 49 -7.39 19.23 -19.36
N ILE A 50 -7.55 18.19 -20.18
CA ILE A 50 -6.49 17.68 -21.04
C ILE A 50 -6.88 17.96 -22.50
N PRO A 51 -6.11 18.79 -23.24
CA PRO A 51 -6.28 19.00 -24.67
C PRO A 51 -6.17 17.69 -25.44
N THR A 52 -7.05 17.51 -26.41
CA THR A 52 -7.01 16.39 -27.34
C THR A 52 -7.04 16.92 -28.78
N PHE A 53 -6.72 16.07 -29.76
CA PHE A 53 -6.77 16.46 -31.17
C PHE A 53 -8.16 16.97 -31.58
N GLU A 54 -9.22 16.28 -31.16
CA GLU A 54 -10.61 16.64 -31.48
C GLU A 54 -11.15 17.79 -30.60
N CYS A 55 -10.57 18.01 -29.41
CA CYS A 55 -10.97 19.07 -28.49
C CYS A 55 -9.75 19.81 -27.94
N PRO A 56 -9.22 20.82 -28.69
CA PRO A 56 -8.07 21.61 -28.27
C PRO A 56 -8.30 22.43 -27.00
N SER A 57 -9.57 22.80 -26.71
CA SER A 57 -9.95 23.48 -25.46
C SER A 57 -9.88 22.58 -24.23
N GLY A 58 -9.67 21.27 -24.42
CA GLY A 58 -9.53 20.30 -23.35
C GLY A 58 -10.81 19.58 -22.99
N VAL A 59 -10.66 18.31 -22.63
CA VAL A 59 -11.71 17.50 -22.02
C VAL A 59 -11.37 17.31 -20.55
N ARG A 60 -12.36 17.42 -19.66
CA ARG A 60 -12.16 17.15 -18.24
C ARG A 60 -12.00 15.65 -18.03
N VAL A 61 -10.80 15.23 -17.67
CA VAL A 61 -10.44 13.84 -17.38
C VAL A 61 -10.29 13.65 -15.88
N ARG A 62 -10.81 12.54 -15.36
CA ARG A 62 -10.62 12.12 -13.97
C ARG A 62 -10.03 10.72 -13.92
N ALA A 63 -9.15 10.50 -12.95
CA ALA A 63 -8.62 9.17 -12.64
C ALA A 63 -8.52 8.98 -11.13
N ALA A 64 -8.61 7.72 -10.70
CA ALA A 64 -8.47 7.33 -9.32
C ALA A 64 -7.75 5.98 -9.26
N LEU A 65 -6.83 5.83 -8.30
CA LEU A 65 -6.23 4.54 -7.99
C LEU A 65 -7.25 3.66 -7.27
N MET A 66 -7.62 2.53 -7.86
CA MET A 66 -8.64 1.64 -7.28
C MET A 66 -8.04 0.60 -6.33
N MET A 67 -6.86 0.06 -6.64
CA MET A 67 -6.27 -1.06 -5.91
C MET A 67 -4.75 -1.12 -6.10
N VAL A 68 -4.04 -1.64 -5.11
CA VAL A 68 -2.61 -1.95 -5.16
C VAL A 68 -2.48 -3.48 -5.23
N THR A 69 -1.95 -3.98 -6.34
CA THR A 69 -1.74 -5.42 -6.57
C THR A 69 -0.27 -5.70 -6.81
N CYS A 70 0.35 -6.41 -5.89
CA CYS A 70 1.75 -6.81 -5.97
C CYS A 70 2.00 -7.97 -4.99
N ASP A 71 3.21 -8.53 -5.02
CA ASP A 71 3.62 -9.54 -4.04
C ASP A 71 3.61 -8.97 -2.61
N ILE A 72 3.73 -9.84 -1.60
CA ILE A 72 3.67 -9.42 -0.19
C ILE A 72 4.74 -8.37 0.13
N PRO A 73 6.04 -8.56 -0.19
CA PRO A 73 7.07 -7.57 0.11
C PRO A 73 6.78 -6.19 -0.47
N ALA A 74 6.41 -6.12 -1.76
CA ALA A 74 6.09 -4.85 -2.40
C ALA A 74 4.82 -4.22 -1.80
N ALA A 75 3.80 -5.02 -1.46
CA ALA A 75 2.58 -4.52 -0.81
C ALA A 75 2.90 -3.84 0.53
N ARG A 76 3.80 -4.42 1.33
CA ARG A 76 4.22 -3.85 2.61
C ARG A 76 4.93 -2.51 2.45
N LYS A 77 5.82 -2.40 1.48
CA LYS A 77 6.59 -1.17 1.25
C LYS A 77 5.70 -0.08 0.65
N THR A 78 4.96 -0.41 -0.40
CA THR A 78 4.12 0.57 -1.13
C THR A 78 2.97 1.08 -0.28
N SER A 79 2.38 0.25 0.57
CA SER A 79 1.21 0.62 1.39
C SER A 79 1.57 0.98 2.83
N GLY A 80 2.85 0.95 3.20
CA GLY A 80 3.31 1.34 4.53
C GLY A 80 3.19 0.26 5.62
N PHE A 81 2.67 -0.93 5.32
CA PHE A 81 2.52 -1.99 6.32
C PHE A 81 3.85 -2.60 6.77
N THR A 82 3.86 -3.19 7.96
CA THR A 82 5.02 -3.95 8.47
C THR A 82 5.24 -5.27 7.74
N SER A 83 6.46 -5.81 7.88
CA SER A 83 6.91 -7.03 7.21
C SER A 83 6.19 -8.29 7.69
N HIS A 84 6.36 -9.40 6.97
CA HIS A 84 5.75 -10.68 7.31
C HIS A 84 6.19 -11.24 8.67
N ASN A 85 7.38 -10.86 9.20
CA ASN A 85 7.87 -11.30 10.50
C ASN A 85 7.63 -10.26 11.62
N SER A 86 6.68 -9.35 11.39
CA SER A 86 6.19 -8.39 12.38
C SER A 86 5.15 -9.02 13.31
N THR A 87 5.06 -8.54 14.55
CA THR A 87 3.95 -8.87 15.44
C THR A 87 2.60 -8.39 14.86
N CYS A 88 2.61 -7.44 13.94
CA CYS A 88 1.43 -6.98 13.19
C CYS A 88 1.49 -7.43 11.71
N ALA A 89 1.81 -8.69 11.45
CA ALA A 89 2.05 -9.20 10.10
C ALA A 89 0.84 -9.12 9.15
N CYS A 90 -0.39 -9.03 9.63
CA CYS A 90 -1.58 -8.98 8.78
C CYS A 90 -2.15 -7.55 8.76
N TYR A 91 -2.20 -6.91 7.59
CA TYR A 91 -2.80 -5.57 7.45
C TYR A 91 -4.32 -5.60 7.28
N LYS A 92 -4.95 -6.79 7.21
CA LYS A 92 -6.41 -6.95 7.14
C LYS A 92 -7.05 -7.13 8.52
N CYS A 93 -6.26 -7.47 9.54
CA CYS A 93 -6.75 -7.73 10.89
C CYS A 93 -5.98 -6.90 11.90
N ASN A 94 -6.62 -6.51 13.00
CA ASN A 94 -5.97 -5.75 14.07
C ASN A 94 -5.35 -6.67 15.15
N ARG A 95 -4.76 -7.80 14.75
CA ARG A 95 -4.22 -8.80 15.68
C ARG A 95 -2.71 -8.64 15.83
N HIS A 96 -2.26 -8.63 17.09
CA HIS A 96 -0.87 -8.82 17.46
C HIS A 96 -0.58 -10.30 17.63
N PHE A 97 0.36 -10.81 16.85
CA PHE A 97 0.89 -12.15 16.93
C PHE A 97 2.07 -12.16 17.91
N PRO A 98 2.08 -13.09 18.89
CA PRO A 98 3.20 -13.20 19.83
C PRO A 98 4.44 -13.71 19.11
N ARG A 99 5.62 -13.49 19.71
CA ARG A 99 6.84 -14.16 19.25
C ARG A 99 6.95 -15.54 19.89
N LEU A 100 7.54 -16.49 19.16
CA LEU A 100 7.96 -17.77 19.72
C LEU A 100 9.06 -17.56 20.76
N GLU A 101 9.30 -18.58 21.59
CA GLU A 101 10.33 -18.55 22.65
C GLU A 101 11.74 -18.20 22.14
N ASN A 102 12.02 -18.45 20.86
CA ASN A 102 13.29 -18.08 20.23
C ASN A 102 13.47 -16.56 20.04
N GLY A 103 12.44 -15.74 20.26
CA GLY A 103 12.46 -14.29 20.14
C GLY A 103 12.57 -13.74 18.71
N VAL A 104 12.70 -14.61 17.71
CA VAL A 104 12.95 -14.23 16.30
C VAL A 104 11.71 -14.41 15.46
N ASN A 105 11.07 -15.57 15.58
CA ASN A 105 9.94 -15.94 14.74
C ASN A 105 8.62 -15.53 15.40
N VAL A 106 7.67 -15.10 14.58
CA VAL A 106 6.31 -14.81 15.01
C VAL A 106 5.48 -16.10 15.02
N ASP A 107 4.68 -16.27 16.06
CA ASP A 107 3.73 -17.38 16.17
C ASP A 107 2.39 -17.01 15.51
N PHE A 108 2.13 -17.62 14.36
CA PHE A 108 0.88 -17.46 13.62
C PHE A 108 -0.19 -18.51 14.00
N CYS A 109 0.07 -19.33 15.02
CA CYS A 109 -0.89 -20.34 15.48
C CYS A 109 -2.08 -19.71 16.24
N GLY A 110 -3.05 -20.56 16.62
CA GLY A 110 -4.21 -20.12 17.41
C GLY A 110 -5.14 -19.18 16.63
N PHE A 111 -5.29 -19.44 15.34
CA PHE A 111 -6.17 -18.68 14.47
C PHE A 111 -7.62 -19.12 14.64
N ASP A 112 -8.43 -18.27 15.27
CA ASP A 112 -9.88 -18.43 15.38
C ASP A 112 -10.56 -17.28 14.63
N PHE A 113 -11.30 -17.63 13.57
CA PHE A 113 -12.04 -16.67 12.74
C PHE A 113 -13.08 -15.89 13.54
N SER A 114 -13.62 -16.45 14.62
CA SER A 114 -14.66 -15.81 15.43
C SER A 114 -14.16 -14.58 16.19
N TRP A 115 -12.85 -14.48 16.42
CA TRP A 115 -12.22 -13.35 17.12
C TRP A 115 -11.55 -12.35 16.16
N TRP A 116 -11.83 -12.47 14.86
CA TRP A 116 -11.21 -11.63 13.86
C TRP A 116 -11.78 -10.21 13.93
N VAL A 117 -11.00 -9.30 14.51
CA VAL A 117 -11.21 -7.86 14.40
C VAL A 117 -10.55 -7.36 13.12
N LEU A 118 -11.35 -6.86 12.19
CA LEU A 118 -10.85 -6.26 10.95
C LEU A 118 -10.05 -5.00 11.29
N CYS A 119 -8.98 -4.75 10.53
CA CYS A 119 -8.28 -3.48 10.62
C CYS A 119 -9.17 -2.38 10.05
N ASP A 120 -9.34 -1.28 10.79
CA ASP A 120 -10.07 -0.11 10.31
C ASP A 120 -9.14 0.78 9.48
N GLY A 121 -9.58 1.12 8.27
CA GLY A 121 -8.77 1.92 7.34
C GLY A 121 -8.55 3.36 7.79
N VAL A 122 -9.49 3.92 8.58
CA VAL A 122 -9.37 5.28 9.12
C VAL A 122 -8.36 5.29 10.25
N GLU A 123 -8.49 4.39 11.22
CA GLU A 123 -7.52 4.21 12.31
C GLU A 123 -6.12 3.91 11.78
N ASN A 124 -5.99 3.03 10.78
CA ASN A 124 -4.71 2.73 10.14
C ASN A 124 -4.06 3.97 9.53
N ARG A 125 -4.83 4.85 8.89
CA ARG A 125 -4.32 6.11 8.34
C ARG A 125 -3.86 7.05 9.44
N LEU A 126 -4.63 7.19 10.53
CA LEU A 126 -4.24 8.03 11.67
C LEU A 126 -2.90 7.57 12.25
N HIS A 127 -2.72 6.28 12.47
CA HIS A 127 -1.44 5.72 12.93
C HIS A 127 -0.28 5.97 11.96
N ALA A 128 -0.53 5.97 10.64
CA ALA A 128 0.48 6.31 9.65
C ALA A 128 0.86 7.81 9.68
N GLU A 129 -0.11 8.70 9.92
CA GLU A 129 0.11 10.15 10.08
C GLU A 129 0.89 10.46 11.38
N GLU A 130 0.58 9.77 12.47
CA GLU A 130 1.34 9.83 13.73
C GLU A 130 2.80 9.38 13.51
N TRP A 131 3.00 8.30 12.77
CA TRP A 131 4.33 7.81 12.40
C TRP A 131 5.09 8.85 11.56
N GLU A 132 4.43 9.52 10.59
CA GLU A 132 5.07 10.56 9.78
C GLU A 132 5.51 11.74 10.65
N SER A 133 4.63 12.16 11.56
CA SER A 133 4.80 13.30 12.47
C SER A 133 5.85 13.05 13.56
N ALA A 134 6.17 11.79 13.86
CA ALA A 134 7.18 11.42 14.85
C ALA A 134 8.57 11.93 14.47
N SER A 135 9.20 12.66 15.40
CA SER A 135 10.46 13.38 15.15
C SER A 135 11.72 12.52 15.31
N THR A 136 11.62 11.35 15.95
CA THR A 136 12.79 10.50 16.24
C THR A 136 12.66 9.11 15.59
N PRO A 137 13.76 8.51 15.13
CA PRO A 137 13.74 7.14 14.61
C PRO A 137 13.23 6.12 15.64
N SER A 138 13.55 6.32 16.93
CA SER A 138 13.10 5.45 18.01
C SER A 138 11.59 5.50 18.20
N GLU A 139 11.00 6.69 18.10
CA GLU A 139 9.55 6.85 18.21
C GLU A 139 8.83 6.26 16.99
N ARG A 140 9.35 6.49 15.79
CA ARG A 140 8.85 5.84 14.56
C ARG A 140 8.90 4.32 14.67
N HIS A 141 9.97 3.77 15.21
CA HIS A 141 10.08 2.33 15.41
C HIS A 141 9.05 1.82 16.44
N ARG A 142 8.84 2.55 17.53
CA ARG A 142 7.83 2.24 18.55
C ARG A 142 6.43 2.19 17.93
N LEU A 143 6.04 3.23 17.19
CA LEU A 143 4.75 3.32 16.51
C LEU A 143 4.60 2.25 15.42
N GLU A 144 5.66 1.93 14.68
CA GLU A 144 5.63 0.85 13.68
C GLU A 144 5.35 -0.51 14.32
N VAL A 145 5.95 -0.80 15.48
CA VAL A 145 5.74 -2.06 16.22
C VAL A 145 4.35 -2.12 16.86
N GLU A 146 3.88 -1.00 17.38
CA GLU A 146 2.57 -0.87 18.04
C GLU A 146 1.42 -0.93 17.04
N ASN A 147 1.51 -0.16 15.95
CA ASN A 147 0.38 0.03 15.04
C ASN A 147 0.51 -0.76 13.74
N GLY A 148 1.66 -1.37 13.48
CA GLY A 148 1.89 -2.21 12.31
C GLY A 148 1.97 -1.46 10.98
N VAL A 149 2.06 -0.13 11.00
CA VAL A 149 2.02 0.76 9.83
C VAL A 149 3.05 1.89 9.92
N ARG A 150 3.48 2.34 8.75
CA ARG A 150 4.35 3.50 8.50
C ARG A 150 3.69 4.38 7.45
N TRP A 151 4.17 5.60 7.34
CA TRP A 151 3.72 6.49 6.28
C TRP A 151 4.10 5.97 4.88
N SER A 152 3.11 6.02 3.99
CA SER A 152 3.29 5.85 2.55
C SER A 152 2.68 7.04 1.83
N GLN A 153 3.29 7.49 0.74
CA GLN A 153 2.71 8.53 -0.12
C GLN A 153 1.27 8.21 -0.55
N LEU A 154 0.90 6.94 -0.66
CA LEU A 154 -0.48 6.56 -1.01
C LEU A 154 -1.52 6.98 0.06
N HIS A 155 -1.12 7.24 1.30
CA HIS A 155 -2.02 7.75 2.35
C HIS A 155 -2.56 9.16 2.02
N ARG A 156 -1.84 9.93 1.19
CA ARG A 156 -2.30 11.23 0.70
C ARG A 156 -3.53 11.12 -0.22
N LEU A 157 -3.79 9.94 -0.78
CA LEU A 157 -4.99 9.69 -1.57
C LEU A 157 -6.19 9.55 -0.64
N GLY A 158 -6.82 10.67 -0.29
CA GLY A 158 -7.91 10.73 0.68
C GLY A 158 -9.06 9.74 0.41
N TYR A 159 -9.29 9.40 -0.86
CA TYR A 159 -10.31 8.46 -1.33
C TYR A 159 -9.92 6.98 -1.25
N LEU A 160 -8.65 6.65 -0.99
CA LEU A 160 -8.13 5.29 -0.99
C LEU A 160 -7.92 4.78 0.44
N ASP A 161 -8.72 3.80 0.83
CA ASP A 161 -8.45 2.98 2.01
C ASP A 161 -7.38 1.94 1.64
N LEU A 162 -6.18 2.05 2.22
CA LEU A 162 -5.07 1.12 1.94
C LEU A 162 -5.27 -0.25 2.56
N VAL A 163 -5.93 -0.34 3.71
CA VAL A 163 -6.29 -1.63 4.31
C VAL A 163 -7.15 -2.43 3.36
N ARG A 164 -8.11 -1.80 2.67
CA ARG A 164 -8.98 -2.47 1.69
C ARG A 164 -8.37 -2.56 0.29
N GLY A 165 -7.76 -1.47 -0.17
CA GLY A 165 -7.27 -1.27 -1.54
C GLY A 165 -6.01 -2.06 -1.86
N THR A 166 -5.20 -2.41 -0.86
CA THR A 166 -4.07 -3.31 -1.04
C THR A 166 -4.55 -4.75 -1.05
N ILE A 167 -4.40 -5.44 -2.17
CA ILE A 167 -4.95 -6.77 -2.37
C ILE A 167 -3.93 -7.81 -1.92
N ILE A 168 -4.42 -8.83 -1.22
CA ILE A 168 -3.64 -10.04 -0.97
C ILE A 168 -3.58 -10.78 -2.29
N ASP A 169 -2.40 -10.85 -2.90
CA ASP A 169 -2.20 -11.67 -4.08
C ASP A 169 -2.18 -13.16 -3.69
N PRO A 170 -3.24 -13.93 -4.00
CA PRO A 170 -3.29 -15.34 -3.65
C PRO A 170 -2.33 -16.17 -4.51
N MET A 171 -1.81 -15.64 -5.63
CA MET A 171 -0.96 -16.39 -6.53
C MET A 171 0.34 -16.83 -5.84
N HIS A 172 0.98 -15.93 -5.10
CA HIS A 172 2.20 -16.24 -4.38
C HIS A 172 1.93 -17.16 -3.17
N ASN A 173 0.83 -16.94 -2.45
CA ASN A 173 0.46 -17.74 -1.28
C ASN A 173 -0.03 -19.16 -1.61
N LEU A 174 -0.63 -19.37 -2.78
CA LEU A 174 -1.20 -20.68 -3.16
C LEU A 174 -0.29 -21.49 -4.09
N PHE A 175 0.52 -20.84 -4.92
CA PHE A 175 1.33 -21.55 -5.93
C PHE A 175 2.82 -21.59 -5.63
N LEU A 176 3.33 -20.75 -4.73
CA LEU A 176 4.78 -20.66 -4.45
C LEU A 176 5.18 -20.99 -3.00
N GLY A 177 4.20 -21.13 -2.08
CA GLY A 177 4.41 -21.64 -0.72
C GLY A 177 4.83 -20.58 0.29
#